data_AF-A0A534HX81-F1
#
_entry.id   AF-A0A534HX81-F1
#
_cell.length_a   1.000
_cell.length_b   1.000
_cell.length_c   1.000
_cell.angle_alpha   90.00
_cell.angle_beta   90.00
_cell.angle_gamma   90.00
#
_symmetry.space_group_name_H-M   'P 1'
#
loop_
_entity.id
_entity.type
_entity.pdbx_description
1 polymer ?
#
loop_
_entity_poly.entity_id
_entity_poly.type
_entity_poly.pdbx_seq_one_letter_code
_entity_poly.pdbx_strand_id
1 'polypeptide(L)'
;MARWHISTEFAFLLSGVFIMIVAWALNLLGTMNNDQSSGHGMSDVYLWLFLMFQGLGFSSVGVIGANYREFIANPALGRRYAVGFLLIADGGLHLLALNEHLAFAPQATFFAIIAPIQIVGGILFINLPRRLDPIWLLFTVFLIGAFVVTRTLAVWPIGFVEEVDPLGVISKGLEVATSAMLVVLVRARYARKSDRHSTTPAHGP
;
A
#
# COMPACT_ATOMS: atom_id res chain seq x y z
N MET A 1 -0.52 -33.66 12.51
CA MET A 1 -0.22 -32.96 11.25
C MET A 1 -1.13 -31.74 11.14
N ALA A 2 -0.58 -30.53 11.18
CA ALA A 2 -1.37 -29.33 10.90
C ALA A 2 -1.67 -29.27 9.40
N ARG A 3 -2.94 -29.34 9.03
CA ARG A 3 -3.38 -29.28 7.63
C ARG A 3 -3.51 -27.80 7.27
N TRP A 4 -2.54 -27.27 6.53
CA TRP A 4 -2.56 -25.91 6.02
C TRP A 4 -3.63 -25.82 4.92
N HIS A 5 -4.80 -25.26 5.26
CA HIS A 5 -5.81 -24.93 4.27
C HIS A 5 -5.49 -23.53 3.72
N ILE A 6 -4.94 -23.49 2.51
CA ILE A 6 -4.84 -22.24 1.73
C ILE A 6 -6.24 -21.95 1.20
N SER A 7 -6.82 -20.80 1.58
CA SER A 7 -8.08 -20.34 1.01
C SER A 7 -7.86 -19.88 -0.44
N THR A 8 -8.87 -20.04 -1.29
CA THR A 8 -8.83 -19.55 -2.67
C THR A 8 -8.53 -18.04 -2.74
N GLU A 9 -9.11 -17.28 -1.80
CA GLU A 9 -8.81 -15.87 -1.59
C GLU A 9 -7.32 -15.60 -1.41
N PHE A 10 -6.69 -16.33 -0.47
CA PHE A 10 -5.28 -16.17 -0.17
C PHE A 10 -4.40 -16.57 -1.36
N ALA A 11 -4.80 -17.60 -2.12
CA ALA A 11 -4.10 -18.01 -3.33
C ALA A 11 -4.12 -16.93 -4.43
N PHE A 12 -5.26 -16.28 -4.66
CA PHE A 12 -5.36 -15.18 -5.63
C PHE A 12 -4.58 -13.94 -5.18
N LEU A 13 -4.71 -13.56 -3.91
CA LEU A 13 -3.94 -12.48 -3.32
C LEU A 13 -2.44 -12.71 -3.47
N LEU A 14 -1.97 -13.91 -3.08
CA LEU A 14 -0.54 -14.23 -3.15
C LEU A 14 -0.05 -14.32 -4.60
N SER A 15 -0.85 -14.88 -5.50
CA SER A 15 -0.51 -14.95 -6.92
C SER A 15 -0.36 -13.57 -7.55
N GLY A 16 -1.26 -12.64 -7.24
CA GLY A 16 -1.16 -11.29 -7.78
C GLY A 16 0.00 -10.49 -7.17
N VAL A 17 0.27 -10.64 -5.88
CA VAL A 17 1.50 -10.08 -5.26
C VAL A 17 2.76 -10.71 -5.86
N PHE A 18 2.74 -12.01 -6.18
CA PHE A 18 3.85 -12.67 -6.87
C PHE A 18 4.09 -12.08 -8.26
N ILE A 19 3.04 -11.80 -9.04
CA ILE A 19 3.15 -11.09 -10.32
C ILE A 19 3.81 -9.72 -10.13
N MET A 20 3.42 -8.98 -9.09
CA MET A 20 4.04 -7.67 -8.76
C MET A 20 5.54 -7.82 -8.44
N ILE A 21 5.92 -8.81 -7.63
CA ILE A 21 7.32 -9.07 -7.28
C ILE A 21 8.13 -9.47 -8.53
N VAL A 22 7.58 -10.30 -9.42
CA VAL A 22 8.24 -10.68 -10.67
C VAL A 22 8.42 -9.45 -11.57
N ALA A 23 7.39 -8.61 -11.70
CA ALA A 23 7.48 -7.37 -12.46
C ALA A 23 8.58 -6.43 -11.91
N TRP A 24 8.63 -6.27 -10.59
CA TRP A 24 9.70 -5.51 -9.93
C TRP A 24 11.08 -6.12 -10.16
N ALA A 25 11.23 -7.44 -10.04
CA ALA A 25 12.51 -8.12 -10.22
C ALA A 25 13.01 -7.99 -11.67
N LEU A 26 12.12 -8.07 -12.65
CA LEU A 26 12.45 -7.83 -14.06
C LEU A 26 12.87 -6.38 -14.30
N ASN A 27 12.17 -5.42 -13.68
CA ASN A 27 12.59 -4.01 -13.72
C ASN A 27 13.98 -3.82 -13.08
N LEU A 28 14.24 -4.42 -11.92
CA LEU A 28 15.52 -4.38 -11.23
C LEU A 28 16.66 -4.94 -12.09
N LEU A 29 16.45 -6.11 -12.69
CA LEU A 29 17.43 -6.71 -13.61
C LEU A 29 17.68 -5.81 -14.82
N GLY A 30 16.65 -5.16 -15.35
CA GLY A 30 16.79 -4.14 -16.40
C GLY A 30 17.68 -2.97 -15.95
N THR A 31 17.40 -2.42 -14.77
CA THR A 31 18.19 -1.33 -14.15
C THR A 31 19.65 -1.73 -13.90
N MET A 32 19.92 -2.99 -13.54
CA MET A 32 21.27 -3.50 -13.29
C MET A 32 22.07 -3.80 -14.57
N ASN A 33 21.40 -4.13 -15.68
CA ASN A 33 22.04 -4.69 -16.87
C ASN A 33 22.38 -3.69 -17.99
N ASN A 34 21.89 -2.44 -18.00
CA ASN A 34 22.19 -1.46 -19.08
C ASN A 34 22.27 0.01 -18.61
N ASP A 35 23.50 0.56 -18.69
CA ASP A 35 23.95 1.87 -19.18
C ASP A 35 23.43 3.23 -18.64
N GLN A 36 24.40 4.06 -18.21
CA GLN A 36 24.32 5.52 -17.98
C GLN A 36 24.01 6.36 -19.25
N SER A 37 23.27 5.85 -20.23
CA SER A 37 22.90 6.62 -21.43
C SER A 37 21.49 7.21 -21.28
N SER A 38 21.44 8.46 -20.82
CA SER A 38 20.38 9.45 -21.05
C SER A 38 19.11 8.96 -21.77
N GLY A 39 18.05 8.63 -21.02
CA GLY A 39 16.70 8.53 -21.60
C GLY A 39 15.82 7.45 -20.98
N HIS A 40 15.38 7.63 -19.73
CA HIS A 40 14.21 6.90 -19.23
C HIS A 40 12.96 7.42 -19.94
N GLY A 41 12.66 6.82 -21.10
CA GLY A 41 11.45 7.13 -21.85
C GLY A 41 10.22 6.83 -21.00
N MET A 42 9.27 7.77 -20.98
CA MET A 42 7.98 7.66 -20.31
C MET A 42 7.26 6.31 -20.59
N SER A 43 7.55 5.69 -21.75
CA SER A 43 7.05 4.37 -22.17
C SER A 43 7.41 3.21 -21.21
N ASP A 44 8.56 3.23 -20.56
CA ASP A 44 8.99 2.12 -19.68
C ASP A 44 8.26 2.17 -18.33
N VAL A 45 8.06 3.35 -17.76
CA VAL A 45 7.33 3.52 -16.49
C VAL A 45 5.89 2.99 -16.61
N TYR A 46 5.20 3.28 -17.72
CA TYR A 46 3.84 2.80 -17.94
C TYR A 46 3.74 1.28 -18.02
N LEU A 47 4.74 0.60 -18.60
CA LEU A 47 4.78 -0.86 -18.66
C LEU A 47 4.85 -1.46 -17.25
N TRP A 48 5.75 -0.95 -16.41
CA TRP A 48 5.92 -1.48 -15.05
C TRP A 48 4.71 -1.18 -14.17
N LEU A 49 4.12 0.02 -14.30
CA LEU A 49 2.85 0.35 -13.66
C LEU A 49 1.74 -0.61 -14.10
N PHE A 50 1.62 -0.87 -15.40
CA PHE A 50 0.61 -1.79 -15.93
C PHE A 50 0.75 -3.19 -15.33
N LEU A 51 1.97 -3.74 -15.30
CA LEU A 51 2.23 -5.06 -14.72
C LEU A 51 1.95 -5.11 -13.21
N MET A 52 2.30 -4.04 -12.48
CA MET A 52 1.99 -3.91 -11.05
C MET A 52 0.49 -3.91 -10.78
N PHE A 53 -0.25 -3.05 -11.49
CA PHE A 53 -1.70 -2.95 -11.33
C PHE A 53 -2.44 -4.16 -11.90
N GLN A 54 -1.86 -4.89 -12.86
CA GLN A 54 -2.40 -6.16 -13.32
C GLN A 54 -2.33 -7.23 -12.21
N GLY A 55 -1.20 -7.35 -11.51
CA GLY A 55 -1.06 -8.23 -10.35
C GLY A 55 -2.05 -7.87 -9.23
N LEU A 56 -2.21 -6.58 -8.95
CA LEU A 56 -3.22 -6.08 -8.01
C LEU A 56 -4.65 -6.40 -8.47
N GLY A 57 -4.94 -6.21 -9.76
CA GLY A 57 -6.23 -6.55 -10.38
C GLY A 57 -6.57 -8.02 -10.19
N PHE A 58 -5.62 -8.91 -10.49
CA PHE A 58 -5.77 -10.35 -10.27
C PHE A 58 -6.05 -10.70 -8.79
N SER A 59 -5.30 -10.07 -7.87
CA SER A 59 -5.52 -10.22 -6.43
C SER A 59 -6.94 -9.80 -6.03
N SER A 60 -7.36 -8.62 -6.47
CA SER A 60 -8.65 -8.03 -6.08
C SER A 60 -9.83 -8.81 -6.63
N VAL A 61 -9.81 -9.21 -7.90
CA VAL A 61 -10.87 -10.00 -8.54
C VAL A 61 -11.03 -11.35 -7.85
N GLY A 62 -9.91 -12.02 -7.54
CA GLY A 62 -9.97 -13.32 -6.88
C GLY A 62 -10.52 -13.27 -5.45
N VAL A 63 -10.11 -12.26 -4.68
CA VAL A 63 -10.59 -12.04 -3.30
C VAL A 63 -12.07 -11.63 -3.30
N ILE A 64 -12.47 -10.70 -4.17
CA ILE A 64 -13.86 -10.24 -4.28
C ILE A 64 -14.75 -11.36 -4.80
N GLY A 65 -14.30 -12.11 -5.82
CA GLY A 65 -15.03 -13.25 -6.36
C GLY A 65 -15.27 -14.35 -5.32
N ALA A 66 -14.27 -14.66 -4.49
CA ALA A 66 -14.40 -15.66 -3.43
C ALA A 66 -15.37 -15.24 -2.31
N ASN A 67 -15.53 -13.94 -2.05
CA ASN A 67 -16.26 -13.42 -0.90
C ASN A 67 -17.43 -12.48 -1.28
N TYR A 68 -17.94 -12.54 -2.53
CA TYR A 68 -18.85 -11.52 -3.07
C TYR A 68 -20.11 -11.28 -2.20
N ARG A 69 -20.68 -12.34 -1.62
CA ARG A 69 -21.85 -12.25 -0.73
C ARG A 69 -21.55 -11.47 0.54
N GLU A 70 -20.36 -11.67 1.11
CA GLU A 70 -19.93 -10.98 2.32
C GLU A 70 -19.63 -9.52 2.07
N PHE A 71 -19.07 -9.18 0.91
CA PHE A 71 -18.88 -7.79 0.48
C PHE A 71 -20.19 -7.03 0.33
N ILE A 72 -21.23 -7.67 -0.22
CA ILE A 72 -22.57 -7.07 -0.32
C ILE A 72 -23.21 -6.90 1.07
N ALA A 73 -23.07 -7.90 1.95
CA ALA A 73 -23.69 -7.88 3.26
C ALA A 73 -22.97 -6.96 4.27
N ASN A 74 -21.67 -6.71 4.10
CA ASN A 74 -20.85 -5.97 5.05
C ASN A 74 -19.97 -4.90 4.36
N PRO A 75 -20.49 -3.68 4.15
CA PRO A 75 -19.73 -2.59 3.54
C PRO A 75 -18.44 -2.22 4.30
N ALA A 76 -18.37 -2.49 5.61
CA ALA A 76 -17.17 -2.25 6.39
C ALA A 76 -16.05 -3.25 6.07
N LEU A 77 -16.38 -4.47 5.61
CA LEU A 77 -15.42 -5.44 5.10
C LEU A 77 -14.80 -4.95 3.79
N GLY A 78 -15.65 -4.46 2.87
CA GLY A 78 -15.25 -3.80 1.62
C GLY A 78 -14.17 -2.74 1.80
N ARG A 79 -14.38 -1.83 2.75
CA ARG A 79 -13.42 -0.75 3.05
C ARG A 79 -12.08 -1.26 3.56
N ARG A 80 -12.05 -2.36 4.32
CA ARG A 80 -10.79 -2.93 4.82
C ARG A 80 -9.97 -3.58 3.71
N TYR A 81 -10.61 -4.31 2.81
CA TYR A 81 -9.93 -4.83 1.63
C TYR A 81 -9.46 -3.71 0.71
N ALA A 82 -10.26 -2.66 0.52
CA ALA A 82 -9.85 -1.49 -0.26
C ALA A 82 -8.55 -0.87 0.32
N VAL A 83 -8.47 -0.67 1.64
CA VAL A 83 -7.22 -0.21 2.28
C VAL A 83 -6.09 -1.21 2.06
N GLY A 84 -6.33 -2.50 2.22
CA GLY A 84 -5.33 -3.54 1.99
C GLY A 84 -4.76 -3.50 0.57
N PHE A 85 -5.62 -3.41 -0.45
CA PHE A 85 -5.20 -3.31 -1.85
C PHE A 85 -4.49 -2.00 -2.15
N LEU A 86 -4.94 -0.87 -1.60
CA LEU A 86 -4.24 0.41 -1.80
C LEU A 86 -2.85 0.40 -1.17
N LEU A 87 -2.67 -0.23 0.00
CA LEU A 87 -1.35 -0.43 0.61
C LEU A 87 -0.45 -1.33 -0.24
N ILE A 88 -0.97 -2.45 -0.76
CA ILE A 88 -0.19 -3.33 -1.66
C ILE A 88 0.21 -2.58 -2.94
N ALA A 89 -0.72 -1.83 -3.52
CA ALA A 89 -0.49 -1.05 -4.72
C ALA A 89 0.65 -0.05 -4.51
N ASP A 90 0.55 0.77 -3.45
CA ASP A 90 1.55 1.78 -3.14
C ASP A 90 2.90 1.17 -2.73
N GLY A 91 2.89 0.05 -2.00
CA GLY A 91 4.10 -0.74 -1.72
C GLY A 91 4.77 -1.26 -3.00
N GLY A 92 4.00 -1.64 -4.01
CA GLY A 92 4.51 -1.98 -5.34
C GLY A 92 5.16 -0.79 -6.06
N LEU A 93 4.60 0.43 -5.92
CA LEU A 93 5.22 1.65 -6.45
C LEU A 93 6.50 1.99 -5.72
N HIS A 94 6.56 1.82 -4.39
CA HIS A 94 7.79 2.00 -3.63
C HIS A 94 8.86 0.96 -3.98
N LEU A 95 8.50 -0.26 -4.39
CA LEU A 95 9.46 -1.22 -4.97
C LEU A 95 10.04 -0.71 -6.30
N LEU A 96 9.24 -0.10 -7.17
CA LEU A 96 9.76 0.52 -8.39
C LEU A 96 10.65 1.72 -8.07
N ALA A 97 10.26 2.56 -7.11
CA ALA A 97 11.04 3.70 -6.67
C ALA A 97 12.38 3.29 -6.04
N LEU A 98 12.43 2.14 -5.35
CA LEU A 98 13.67 1.54 -4.87
C LEU A 98 14.68 1.34 -6.01
N ASN A 99 14.23 0.84 -7.16
CA ASN A 99 15.10 0.58 -8.31
C ASN A 99 15.65 1.89 -8.89
N GLU A 100 14.84 2.95 -8.95
CA GLU A 100 15.26 4.29 -9.40
C GLU A 100 16.32 4.92 -8.46
N HIS A 101 16.29 4.58 -7.17
CA HIS A 101 17.14 5.19 -6.16
C HIS A 101 18.33 4.33 -5.70
N LEU A 102 18.66 3.23 -6.40
CA LEU A 102 19.74 2.32 -5.99
C LEU A 102 21.11 2.98 -5.82
N ALA A 103 21.37 4.08 -6.56
CA ALA A 103 22.60 4.85 -6.44
C ALA A 103 22.68 5.71 -5.16
N PHE A 104 21.55 5.92 -4.47
CA PHE A 104 21.44 6.79 -3.29
C PHE A 104 20.99 6.00 -2.07
N ALA A 105 21.97 5.63 -1.23
CA ALA A 105 21.76 4.71 -0.11
C ALA A 105 20.63 5.12 0.87
N PRO A 106 20.45 6.39 1.27
CA PRO A 106 19.36 6.77 2.16
C PRO A 106 17.97 6.51 1.58
N GLN A 107 17.75 6.88 0.32
CA GLN A 107 16.49 6.71 -0.39
C GLN A 107 16.22 5.23 -0.69
N ALA A 108 17.22 4.50 -1.17
CA ALA A 108 17.11 3.05 -1.37
C ALA A 108 16.75 2.33 -0.07
N THR A 109 17.40 2.69 1.04
CA THR A 109 17.10 2.10 2.36
C THR A 109 15.66 2.42 2.79
N PHE A 110 15.21 3.65 2.58
CA PHE A 110 13.84 4.05 2.88
C PHE A 110 12.83 3.17 2.12
N PHE A 111 12.95 3.07 0.80
CA PHE A 111 12.01 2.28 -0.01
C PHE A 111 12.11 0.77 0.26
N ALA A 112 13.31 0.24 0.50
CA ALA A 112 13.52 -1.15 0.87
C ALA A 112 12.84 -1.54 2.19
N ILE A 113 12.59 -0.58 3.10
CA ILE A 113 11.86 -0.79 4.34
C ILE A 113 10.36 -0.55 4.15
N ILE A 114 9.99 0.57 3.53
CA ILE A 114 8.59 1.00 3.43
C ILE A 114 7.78 0.07 2.53
N ALA A 115 8.31 -0.37 1.39
CA ALA A 115 7.58 -1.21 0.46
C ALA A 115 7.16 -2.57 1.09
N PRO A 116 8.05 -3.35 1.73
CA PRO A 116 7.63 -4.56 2.44
C PRO A 116 6.62 -4.31 3.55
N ILE A 117 6.76 -3.22 4.33
CA ILE A 117 5.81 -2.87 5.38
C ILE A 117 4.41 -2.66 4.79
N GLN A 118 4.30 -1.97 3.67
CA GLN A 118 3.02 -1.74 3.00
C GLN A 118 2.44 -3.00 2.36
N ILE A 119 3.26 -3.81 1.69
CA ILE A 119 2.80 -5.07 1.06
C ILE A 119 2.31 -6.05 2.14
N VAL A 120 3.15 -6.34 3.14
CA VAL A 120 2.80 -7.24 4.24
C VAL A 120 1.65 -6.67 5.06
N GLY A 121 1.69 -5.36 5.34
CA GLY A 121 0.63 -4.63 6.00
C GLY A 121 -0.71 -4.75 5.29
N GLY A 122 -0.72 -4.57 3.97
CA GLY A 122 -1.91 -4.67 3.14
C GLY A 122 -2.47 -6.09 3.07
N ILE A 123 -1.61 -7.10 2.95
CA ILE A 123 -2.00 -8.52 3.02
C ILE A 123 -2.67 -8.85 4.37
N LEU A 124 -2.10 -8.35 5.47
CA LEU A 124 -2.59 -8.65 6.81
C LEU A 124 -3.73 -7.73 7.25
N PHE A 125 -3.99 -6.62 6.54
CA PHE A 125 -4.82 -5.51 7.01
C PHE A 125 -6.24 -5.94 7.42
N ILE A 126 -6.79 -6.94 6.73
CA ILE A 126 -8.12 -7.49 7.02
C ILE A 126 -8.22 -8.09 8.42
N ASN A 127 -7.13 -8.71 8.89
CA ASN A 127 -7.04 -9.40 10.17
C ASN A 127 -6.50 -8.51 11.30
N LEU A 128 -5.99 -7.31 10.97
CA LEU A 128 -5.44 -6.41 11.98
C LEU A 128 -6.52 -5.84 12.92
N PRO A 129 -6.25 -5.72 14.22
CA PRO A 129 -7.20 -5.14 15.14
C PRO A 129 -7.43 -3.67 14.82
N ARG A 130 -8.70 -3.22 14.86
CA ARG A 130 -9.14 -1.84 14.53
C ARG A 130 -8.46 -0.72 15.35
N ARG A 131 -7.77 -1.08 16.43
CA ARG A 131 -6.95 -0.13 17.21
C ARG A 131 -5.73 0.36 16.44
N LEU A 132 -5.32 -0.35 15.39
CA LEU A 132 -4.17 -0.01 14.55
C LEU A 132 -4.54 0.89 13.37
N ASP A 133 -5.83 1.06 13.05
CA ASP A 133 -6.28 1.94 11.95
C ASP A 133 -5.69 3.36 12.05
N PRO A 134 -5.62 4.01 13.25
CA PRO A 134 -4.95 5.31 13.40
C PRO A 134 -3.44 5.27 13.18
N ILE A 135 -2.78 4.15 13.49
CA ILE A 135 -1.33 3.99 13.30
C ILE A 135 -1.03 3.89 11.80
N TRP A 136 -1.82 3.12 11.06
CA TRP A 136 -1.74 3.08 9.60
C TRP A 136 -2.03 4.45 8.98
N LEU A 137 -3.00 5.20 9.52
CA LEU A 137 -3.28 6.55 9.04
C LEU A 137 -2.08 7.48 9.27
N LEU A 138 -1.49 7.44 10.46
CA LEU A 138 -0.30 8.24 10.79
C LEU A 138 0.87 7.87 9.88
N PHE A 139 1.08 6.57 9.66
CA PHE A 139 2.09 6.06 8.75
C PHE A 139 1.89 6.58 7.31
N THR A 140 0.69 6.47 6.75
CA THR A 140 0.40 6.96 5.40
C THR A 140 0.55 8.48 5.30
N VAL A 141 0.06 9.24 6.28
CA VAL A 141 0.22 10.70 6.31
C VAL A 141 1.69 11.10 6.44
N PHE A 142 2.49 10.34 7.20
CA PHE A 142 3.93 10.53 7.28
C PHE A 142 4.60 10.35 5.91
N LEU A 143 4.21 9.35 5.10
CA LEU A 143 4.79 9.14 3.77
C LEU A 143 4.46 10.29 2.80
N ILE A 144 3.25 10.84 2.87
CA ILE A 144 2.87 12.04 2.11
C ILE A 144 3.75 13.22 2.56
N GLY A 145 3.87 13.42 3.88
CA GLY A 145 4.69 14.48 4.45
C GLY A 145 6.16 14.36 4.06
N ALA A 146 6.72 13.15 4.11
CA ALA A 146 8.10 12.88 3.72
C ALA A 146 8.37 13.30 2.26
N PHE A 147 7.47 12.96 1.34
CA PHE A 147 7.58 13.40 -0.05
C PHE A 147 7.52 14.91 -0.22
N VAL A 148 6.56 15.57 0.43
CA VAL A 148 6.47 17.04 0.37
C VAL A 148 7.74 17.68 0.91
N VAL A 149 8.26 17.18 2.03
CA VAL A 149 9.48 17.69 2.65
C VAL A 149 10.69 17.51 1.74
N THR A 150 10.90 16.32 1.16
CA THR A 150 12.08 16.11 0.28
C THR A 150 11.99 16.87 -1.03
N ARG A 151 10.78 17.20 -1.52
CA ARG A 151 10.56 18.02 -2.73
C ARG A 151 10.60 19.54 -2.46
N THR A 152 10.68 19.96 -1.21
CA THR A 152 10.69 21.38 -0.84
C THR A 152 11.99 21.83 -0.19
N LEU A 153 12.67 20.93 0.53
CA LEU A 153 13.86 21.25 1.30
C LEU A 153 14.94 20.18 1.10
N ALA A 154 16.21 20.60 1.13
CA ALA A 154 17.34 19.68 1.22
C ALA A 154 17.41 19.11 2.64
N VAL A 155 17.18 17.80 2.77
CA VAL A 155 17.14 17.10 4.06
C VAL A 155 18.41 16.29 4.24
N TRP A 156 19.04 16.32 5.41
CA TRP A 156 20.14 15.40 5.71
C TRP A 156 19.59 13.98 5.98
N PRO A 157 20.16 12.90 5.43
CA PRO A 157 21.44 12.82 4.69
C PRO A 157 21.32 12.91 3.16
N ILE A 158 20.15 13.20 2.60
CA ILE A 158 19.91 13.31 1.14
C ILE A 158 20.74 14.46 0.53
N GLY A 159 20.74 15.63 1.17
CA GLY A 159 21.62 16.75 0.83
C GLY A 159 21.21 17.59 -0.39
N PHE A 160 20.12 17.24 -1.06
CA PHE A 160 19.53 18.00 -2.18
C PHE A 160 18.00 17.94 -2.13
N VAL A 161 17.34 18.79 -2.92
CA VAL A 161 15.88 18.76 -3.12
C VAL A 161 15.56 17.72 -4.17
N GLU A 162 14.72 16.75 -3.83
CA GLU A 162 14.28 15.69 -4.73
C GLU A 162 13.40 16.25 -5.86
N GLU A 163 13.49 15.64 -7.04
CA GLU A 163 12.64 16.01 -8.17
C GLU A 163 11.22 15.45 -8.02
N VAL A 164 10.26 16.09 -8.69
CA VAL A 164 8.89 15.58 -8.79
C VAL A 164 8.82 14.63 -9.97
N ASP A 165 8.74 13.34 -9.68
CA ASP A 165 8.66 12.28 -10.67
C ASP A 165 7.22 11.71 -10.78
N PRO A 166 6.82 11.15 -11.94
CA PRO A 166 5.47 10.62 -12.14
C PRO A 166 5.11 9.49 -11.17
N LEU A 167 6.05 8.62 -10.82
CA LEU A 167 5.84 7.47 -9.95
C LEU A 167 5.48 7.93 -8.52
N GLY A 168 6.24 8.90 -8.01
CA GLY A 168 6.01 9.56 -6.73
C GLY A 168 4.64 10.26 -6.70
N VAL A 169 4.25 10.97 -7.75
CA VAL A 169 2.93 11.61 -7.83
C VAL A 169 1.80 10.58 -7.79
N ILE A 170 1.91 9.47 -8.54
CA ILE A 170 0.91 8.39 -8.54
C ILE A 170 0.83 7.73 -7.17
N SER A 171 1.97 7.43 -6.54
CA SER A 171 2.05 6.93 -5.16
C SER A 171 1.31 7.85 -4.18
N LYS A 172 1.50 9.18 -4.29
CA LYS A 172 0.79 10.11 -3.41
C LYS A 172 -0.71 10.14 -3.65
N GLY A 173 -1.16 9.90 -4.87
CA GLY A 173 -2.58 9.64 -5.15
C GLY A 173 -3.12 8.43 -4.38
N LEU A 174 -2.38 7.32 -4.35
CA LEU A 174 -2.76 6.12 -3.60
C LEU A 174 -2.72 6.34 -2.08
N GLU A 175 -1.72 7.05 -1.57
CA GLU A 175 -1.61 7.38 -0.15
C GLU A 175 -2.74 8.30 0.33
N VAL A 176 -3.14 9.28 -0.48
CA VAL A 176 -4.30 10.15 -0.19
C VAL A 176 -5.59 9.33 -0.16
N ALA A 177 -5.81 8.45 -1.15
CA ALA A 177 -6.97 7.55 -1.18
C ALA A 177 -6.98 6.61 0.05
N THR A 178 -5.83 6.06 0.41
CA THR A 178 -5.64 5.20 1.59
C THR A 178 -5.98 5.96 2.87
N SER A 179 -5.46 7.18 3.02
CA SER A 179 -5.71 8.06 4.15
C SER A 179 -7.21 8.38 4.29
N ALA A 180 -7.88 8.71 3.19
CA ALA A 180 -9.32 8.97 3.20
C ALA A 180 -10.12 7.74 3.70
N MET A 181 -9.78 6.54 3.23
CA MET A 181 -10.43 5.31 3.66
C MET A 181 -10.14 4.98 5.14
N LEU A 182 -8.90 5.19 5.60
CA LEU A 182 -8.52 5.01 6.99
C LEU A 182 -9.24 6.00 7.91
N VAL A 183 -9.40 7.27 7.51
CA VAL A 183 -10.21 8.25 8.24
C VAL A 183 -11.65 7.77 8.40
N VAL A 184 -12.25 7.20 7.36
CA VAL A 184 -13.60 6.62 7.43
C VAL A 184 -13.66 5.47 8.43
N LEU A 185 -12.68 4.55 8.42
CA LEU A 185 -12.62 3.43 9.37
C LEU A 185 -12.44 3.90 10.82
N VAL A 186 -11.53 4.85 11.05
CA VAL A 186 -11.26 5.43 12.37
C VAL A 186 -12.50 6.14 12.91
N ARG A 187 -13.18 6.96 12.11
CA ARG A 187 -14.42 7.65 12.51
C ARG A 187 -15.54 6.64 12.85
N ALA A 188 -15.71 5.61 12.03
CA ALA A 188 -16.72 4.57 12.26
C ALA A 188 -16.49 3.80 13.57
N ARG A 189 -15.24 3.65 14.01
CA ARG A 189 -14.90 3.06 15.31
C ARG A 189 -15.31 3.97 16.48
N TYR A 190 -15.02 5.27 16.39
CA TYR A 190 -15.37 6.23 17.44
C TYR A 190 -16.88 6.37 17.62
N ALA A 191 -17.64 6.42 16.51
CA ALA A 191 -19.11 6.45 16.56
C ALA A 191 -19.68 5.25 17.35
N ARG A 192 -19.26 4.02 17.04
CA ARG A 192 -19.70 2.82 17.77
C ARG A 192 -19.30 2.81 19.25
N LYS A 193 -18.16 3.42 19.60
CA LYS A 193 -17.74 3.53 21.00
C LYS A 193 -18.64 4.50 21.77
N SER A 194 -19.05 5.60 21.13
CA SER A 194 -19.98 6.58 21.69
C SER A 194 -21.34 5.94 21.98
N ASP A 195 -21.91 5.21 21.02
CA ASP A 195 -23.24 4.57 21.16
C ASP A 195 -23.31 3.52 22.28
N ARG A 196 -22.19 2.82 22.53
CA ARG A 196 -22.10 1.86 23.65
C ARG A 196 -22.03 2.53 25.02
N HIS A 197 -21.52 3.77 25.09
CA HIS A 197 -21.42 4.50 26.34
C HIS A 197 -22.75 5.15 26.74
N SER A 198 -23.53 5.61 25.76
CA SER A 198 -24.88 6.17 25.97
C SER A 198 -25.96 5.12 26.28
N THR A 199 -25.69 3.83 26.09
CA THR A 199 -26.63 2.73 26.35
C THR A 199 -26.36 1.98 27.67
N THR A 200 -25.41 2.43 28.49
CA THR A 200 -25.25 1.90 29.85
C THR A 200 -26.35 2.53 30.73
N PRO A 201 -27.30 1.76 31.28
CA PRO A 201 -28.37 2.34 32.09
C PRO A 201 -27.76 2.99 33.34
N ALA A 202 -28.04 4.28 33.54
CA ALA A 202 -27.64 5.03 34.74
C ALA A 202 -28.31 4.53 36.03
N HIS A 203 -29.23 3.58 35.91
CA HIS A 203 -29.91 2.92 37.02
C HIS A 203 -29.88 1.41 36.80
N GLY A 204 -28.91 0.74 37.43
CA GLY A 204 -29.04 -0.67 37.79
C GLY A 204 -30.03 -0.83 38.96
N PRO A 205 -30.51 -2.06 39.23
CA PRO A 205 -31.62 -2.34 40.14
C PRO A 205 -31.44 -1.77 41.55
#